data_AF-A0A9X8DML7-F1
#
_entry.id   AF-A0A9X8DML7-F1
#
_cell.length_a   1.000
_cell.length_b   1.000
_cell.length_c   1.000
_cell.angle_alpha   90.00
_cell.angle_beta   90.00
_cell.angle_gamma   90.00
#
_symmetry.space_group_name_H-M   'P 1'
#
loop_
_entity.id
_entity.type
_entity.pdbx_description
1 polymer ?
#
loop_
_entity_poly.entity_id
_entity_poly.type
_entity_poly.pdbx_seq_one_letter_code
_entity_poly.pdbx_strand_id
1 'polypeptide(L)'
;MVMQPTTVFLLFCMLVNSVHGVQFDIPTRVEKCLSDEVAKDSFVLIEYDVLGNAQGRTGVSVMIQDPLGKYIKEDSDVDVSSGDLHKF
;
A
#
# COMPACT_ATOMS: atom_id res chain seq x y z
N MET A 1 22.68 -4.50 33.25
CA MET A 1 22.85 -3.25 32.49
C MET A 1 21.45 -2.66 32.34
N VAL A 2 21.11 -1.63 33.11
CA VAL A 2 19.75 -1.05 33.11
C VAL A 2 19.70 0.01 32.03
N MET A 3 18.92 -0.23 30.97
CA MET A 3 18.79 0.69 29.84
C MET A 3 18.02 1.93 30.32
N GLN A 4 18.59 3.12 30.13
CA GLN A 4 17.95 4.36 30.56
C GLN A 4 16.59 4.53 29.86
N PRO A 5 15.54 4.98 30.57
CA PRO A 5 14.18 5.09 30.02
C PRO A 5 14.11 6.03 28.81
N THR A 6 15.01 7.02 28.74
CA THR A 6 15.17 7.92 27.59
C THR A 6 15.63 7.21 26.33
N THR A 7 16.53 6.23 26.46
CA THR A 7 17.02 5.43 25.32
C THR A 7 15.91 4.55 24.77
N VAL A 8 15.07 3.98 25.64
CA VAL A 8 13.91 3.15 25.24
C VAL A 8 12.86 4.00 24.51
N PHE A 9 12.58 5.21 25.01
CA PHE A 9 11.63 6.11 24.37
C PHE A 9 12.08 6.58 22.97
N LEU A 10 13.37 6.91 22.81
CA LEU A 10 13.95 7.28 21.52
C LEU A 10 13.88 6.12 20.50
N LEU A 11 14.19 4.90 20.94
CA LEU A 11 14.05 3.71 20.11
C LEU A 11 12.60 3.47 19.68
N PHE A 12 11.64 3.65 20.59
CA PHE A 12 10.23 3.53 20.27
C PHE A 12 9.79 4.57 19.23
N CYS A 13 10.16 5.84 19.40
CA CYS A 13 9.83 6.90 18.44
C CYS A 13 10.41 6.65 17.03
N MET A 14 11.58 6.02 16.91
CA MET A 14 12.11 5.67 15.58
C MET A 14 11.35 4.52 14.92
N LEU A 15 10.77 3.60 15.71
CA LEU A 15 9.99 2.48 15.18
C LEU A 15 8.60 2.87 14.67
N VAL A 16 7.99 3.94 15.22
CA VAL A 16 6.66 4.41 14.75
C VAL A 16 6.70 5.28 13.49
N ASN A 17 7.87 5.71 13.02
CA ASN A 17 7.98 6.67 11.90
C ASN A 17 8.00 6.05 10.50
N SER A 18 7.88 4.72 10.34
CA SER A 18 8.24 4.06 9.08
C SER A 18 7.12 3.32 8.34
N VAL A 19 5.84 3.51 8.69
CA VAL A 19 4.75 2.82 7.95
C VAL A 19 3.63 3.80 7.59
N HIS A 20 3.65 4.28 6.34
CA HIS A 20 2.51 4.96 5.73
C HIS A 20 1.63 3.92 5.04
N GLY A 21 0.74 3.30 5.81
CA GLY A 21 -0.36 2.50 5.26
C GLY A 21 -1.59 3.37 5.09
N VAL A 22 -2.25 3.32 3.93
CA VAL A 22 -3.53 3.98 3.71
C VAL A 22 -4.59 2.92 3.51
N GLN A 23 -5.71 3.04 4.24
CA GLN A 23 -6.89 2.20 4.08
C GLN A 23 -8.09 3.08 3.75
N PHE A 24 -8.86 2.70 2.74
CA PHE A 24 -10.09 3.40 2.38
C PHE A 24 -11.14 2.44 1.80
N ASP A 25 -12.41 2.74 2.04
CA ASP A 25 -13.54 2.02 1.43
C ASP A 25 -13.76 2.50 -0.01
N ILE A 26 -13.92 1.59 -0.98
CA ILE A 26 -14.25 1.92 -2.38
C ILE A 26 -15.70 1.52 -2.65
N PRO A 27 -16.63 2.49 -2.83
CA PRO A 27 -18.01 2.17 -3.21
C PRO A 27 -18.08 1.56 -4.62
N THR A 28 -19.17 0.85 -4.92
CA THR A 28 -19.39 0.26 -6.25
C THR A 28 -19.37 1.31 -7.35
N ARG A 29 -18.63 1.05 -8.44
CA ARG A 29 -18.49 1.93 -9.62
C ARG A 29 -17.84 3.29 -9.33
N VAL A 30 -17.03 3.36 -8.26
CA VAL A 30 -16.25 4.56 -7.91
C VAL A 30 -14.77 4.22 -7.99
N GLU A 31 -13.97 5.18 -8.41
CA GLU A 31 -12.51 5.12 -8.38
C GLU A 31 -11.97 5.95 -7.21
N LYS A 32 -10.93 5.46 -6.56
CA LYS A 32 -10.15 6.20 -5.57
C LYS A 32 -8.67 6.12 -5.93
N CYS A 33 -8.00 7.27 -5.87
CA CYS A 33 -6.60 7.40 -6.28
C CYS A 33 -5.75 7.82 -5.08
N LEU A 34 -4.56 7.24 -4.97
CA LEU A 34 -3.47 7.72 -4.13
C LEU A 34 -2.38 8.24 -5.07
N SER A 35 -1.96 9.49 -4.84
CA SER A 35 -0.89 10.13 -5.62
C SER A 35 0.23 10.55 -4.68
N ASP A 36 1.47 10.33 -5.09
CA ASP A 36 2.65 10.76 -4.35
C ASP A 36 3.74 11.25 -5.32
N GLU A 37 4.59 12.16 -4.83
CA GLU A 37 5.72 12.69 -5.56
C GLU A 37 7.01 11.97 -5.15
N VAL A 38 7.62 11.25 -6.09
CA VAL A 38 8.86 10.51 -5.85
C VAL A 38 10.03 11.17 -6.55
N ALA A 39 11.21 11.12 -5.94
CA ALA A 39 12.42 11.64 -6.57
C ALA A 39 12.77 10.83 -7.83
N LYS A 40 13.37 11.50 -8.82
CA LYS A 40 13.81 10.85 -10.06
C LYS A 40 14.71 9.64 -9.75
N ASP A 41 14.50 8.54 -10.49
CA ASP A 41 15.24 7.28 -10.37
C ASP A 41 15.08 6.57 -9.00
N SER A 42 14.05 6.92 -8.23
CA SER A 42 13.70 6.22 -7.00
C SER A 42 13.07 4.87 -7.27
N PHE A 43 13.33 3.91 -6.39
CA PHE A 43 12.59 2.66 -6.33
C PHE A 43 11.33 2.84 -5.47
N VAL A 44 10.17 2.52 -6.02
CA VAL A 44 8.87 2.67 -5.34
C VAL A 44 8.28 1.28 -5.18
N LEU A 45 8.05 0.89 -3.92
CA LEU A 45 7.37 -0.35 -3.57
C LEU A 45 5.90 -0.09 -3.25
N ILE A 46 4.98 -0.73 -3.97
CA ILE A 46 3.54 -0.65 -3.68
C ILE A 46 3.04 -2.04 -3.26
N GLU A 47 2.61 -2.13 -2.00
CA GLU A 47 1.91 -3.29 -1.45
C GLU A 47 0.44 -2.90 -1.19
N TYR A 48 -0.51 -3.68 -1.71
CA TYR A 48 -1.95 -3.47 -1.48
C TYR A 48 -2.66 -4.77 -1.13
N ASP A 49 -3.77 -4.64 -0.40
CA ASP A 49 -4.67 -5.74 -0.06
C ASP A 49 -6.12 -5.23 -0.17
N VAL A 50 -7.02 -6.11 -0.63
CA VAL A 50 -8.45 -5.82 -0.75
C VAL A 50 -9.18 -6.56 0.36
N LEU A 51 -9.44 -5.82 1.44
CA LEU A 51 -10.08 -6.36 2.64
C LEU A 51 -11.60 -6.50 2.43
N GLY A 52 -12.16 -7.67 2.76
CA GLY A 52 -13.60 -7.90 2.69
C GLY A 52 -14.01 -9.37 2.76
N ASN A 53 -15.31 -9.62 2.71
CA ASN A 53 -15.90 -10.97 2.75
C ASN A 53 -15.95 -11.67 1.37
N ALA A 54 -15.03 -11.32 0.46
CA ALA A 54 -14.93 -11.95 -0.85
C ALA A 54 -13.86 -13.05 -0.78
N GLN A 55 -14.25 -14.31 -0.97
CA GLN A 55 -13.30 -15.37 -1.32
C GLN A 55 -13.22 -15.43 -2.85
N GLY A 56 -12.01 -15.33 -3.40
CA GLY A 56 -11.77 -15.29 -4.84
C GLY A 56 -11.69 -13.87 -5.38
N ARG A 57 -12.40 -13.60 -6.47
CA ARG A 57 -12.33 -12.32 -7.18
C ARG A 57 -13.15 -11.22 -6.51
N THR A 58 -12.56 -10.04 -6.39
CA THR A 58 -13.09 -8.94 -5.58
C THR A 58 -13.95 -7.93 -6.35
N GLY A 59 -13.86 -7.92 -7.68
CA GLY A 59 -14.45 -6.86 -8.52
C GLY A 59 -13.73 -5.51 -8.41
N VAL A 60 -12.59 -5.46 -7.71
CA VAL A 60 -11.75 -4.27 -7.58
C VAL A 60 -10.61 -4.38 -8.59
N SER A 61 -10.34 -3.27 -9.29
CA SER A 61 -9.18 -3.15 -10.16
C SER A 61 -8.18 -2.18 -9.55
N VAL A 62 -6.89 -2.52 -9.64
CA VAL A 62 -5.79 -1.65 -9.20
C VAL A 62 -4.96 -1.26 -10.41
N MET A 63 -4.66 0.03 -10.52
CA MET A 63 -3.92 0.59 -11.64
C MET A 63 -2.85 1.55 -11.14
N ILE A 64 -1.63 1.38 -11.64
CA ILE A 64 -0.48 2.22 -11.32
C ILE A 64 -0.08 2.97 -12.59
N GLN A 65 -0.05 4.30 -12.50
CA GLN A 65 0.31 5.19 -13.60
C GLN A 65 1.48 6.09 -13.22
N ASP A 66 2.28 6.47 -14.21
CA ASP A 66 3.29 7.51 -14.06
C ASP A 66 2.65 8.92 -14.10
N PRO A 67 3.41 9.99 -13.77
CA PRO A 67 2.89 11.36 -13.80
C PRO A 67 2.42 11.86 -15.17
N LEU A 68 2.75 11.16 -16.27
CA LEU A 68 2.30 11.46 -17.62
C LEU A 68 1.08 10.64 -18.03
N GLY A 69 0.50 9.86 -17.11
CA GLY A 69 -0.65 8.99 -17.35
C GLY A 69 -0.27 7.70 -18.10
N LYS A 70 1.01 7.36 -18.19
CA LYS A 70 1.44 6.09 -18.78
C LYS A 70 1.14 4.96 -17.81
N TYR A 71 0.44 3.94 -18.30
CA TYR A 71 0.20 2.71 -17.55
C TYR A 71 1.52 1.99 -17.25
N ILE A 72 1.79 1.79 -15.97
CA ILE A 72 2.91 0.98 -15.49
C ILE A 72 2.43 -0.44 -15.24
N LYS A 73 1.28 -0.58 -14.56
CA LYS A 73 0.69 -1.85 -14.18
C LYS A 73 -0.81 -1.74 -14.00
N GLU A 74 -1.51 -2.84 -14.32
CA GLU A 74 -2.92 -3.04 -14.04
C GLU A 74 -3.11 -4.47 -13.50
N ASP A 75 -3.93 -4.58 -12.47
CA ASP A 75 -4.49 -5.83 -11.97
C ASP A 75 -6.02 -5.68 -12.01
N SER A 76 -6.63 -6.35 -12.99
CA SER A 76 -8.07 -6.30 -13.20
C SER A 76 -8.74 -7.41 -12.40
N ASP A 77 -9.68 -7.05 -11.53
CA ASP A 77 -10.46 -8.01 -10.72
C ASP A 77 -9.57 -8.84 -9.75
N VAL A 78 -8.91 -8.13 -8.83
CA VAL A 78 -7.95 -8.67 -7.85
C VAL A 78 -8.49 -9.95 -7.19
N ASP A 79 -7.68 -11.00 -7.20
CA ASP A 79 -8.01 -12.32 -6.64
C ASP A 79 -7.32 -12.51 -5.29
N VAL A 80 -8.10 -12.61 -4.22
CA VAL A 80 -7.59 -12.79 -2.84
C VAL A 80 -7.54 -14.26 -2.41
N SER A 81 -7.79 -15.21 -3.31
CA SER A 81 -7.82 -16.65 -2.97
C SER A 81 -6.45 -17.26 -2.66
N SER A 82 -5.35 -16.66 -3.13
CA SER A 82 -4.00 -17.18 -2.93
C SER A 82 -3.30 -16.63 -1.68
N GLY A 83 -3.88 -15.62 -1.01
CA GLY A 83 -3.20 -14.91 0.08
C GLY A 83 -1.89 -14.23 -0.36
N ASP A 84 -1.74 -13.98 -1.67
CA ASP A 84 -0.55 -13.39 -2.23
C ASP A 84 -0.45 -11.91 -1.87
N LEU A 85 0.65 -11.55 -1.22
CA LEU A 85 1.02 -10.16 -1.05
C LEU A 85 1.58 -9.65 -2.38
N HIS A 86 0.84 -8.77 -3.05
CA HIS A 86 1.29 -8.18 -4.30
C HIS A 86 2.41 -7.16 -4.01
N LYS A 87 3.66 -7.55 -4.28
CA LYS A 87 4.87 -6.72 -4.09
C LYS A 87 5.44 -6.31 -5.44
N PHE A 88 5.71 -5.02 -5.63
CA PHE A 88 6.32 -4.49 -6.85
C PHE A 88 7.36 -3.43 -6.55
#